data_AF-W4VFW4-F1
#
_entry.id   AF-W4VFW4-F1
#
_cell.length_a   1.000
_cell.length_b   1.000
_cell.length_c   1.000
_cell.angle_alpha   90.00
_cell.angle_beta   90.00
_cell.angle_gamma   90.00
#
_symmetry.space_group_name_H-M   'P 1'
#
loop_
_entity.id
_entity.type
_entity.pdbx_description
1 polymer ?
#
loop_
_entity_poly.entity_id
_entity_poly.type
_entity_poly.pdbx_seq_one_letter_code
_entity_poly.pdbx_strand_id
1 'polypeptide(L)' 'MVAGSIPNETMTMPIAIYDALLAGNSELANILVFIMTAVSLSLLYIINRLEKRITKGPG' A
#
# COMPACT_ATOMS: atom_id res chain seq x y z
N MET A 1 -16.03 13.23 -11.68
CA MET A 1 -14.81 13.61 -10.93
C MET A 1 -15.25 14.12 -9.56
N VAL A 2 -15.22 13.25 -8.54
CA VAL A 2 -15.54 13.57 -7.11
C VAL A 2 -14.47 12.91 -6.24
N ALA A 3 -13.21 13.26 -6.50
CA ALA A 3 -12.13 13.04 -5.56
C ALA A 3 -11.28 14.31 -5.64
N GLY A 4 -11.23 15.07 -4.54
CA GLY A 4 -10.53 16.35 -4.44
C GLY A 4 -9.00 16.21 -4.42
N SER A 5 -8.44 15.33 -5.24
CA SER A 5 -7.00 15.14 -5.38
C SER A 5 -6.52 15.69 -6.71
N ILE A 6 -5.53 16.58 -6.66
CA ILE A 6 -4.88 17.13 -7.84
C ILE A 6 -3.99 15.99 -8.39
N PRO A 7 -4.18 15.57 -9.66
CA PRO A 7 -3.32 14.56 -10.29
C PRO A 7 -1.85 14.96 -10.12
N ASN A 8 -0.99 13.99 -9.79
CA ASN A 8 0.45 14.16 -9.53
C ASN A 8 0.89 14.96 -8.28
N GLU A 9 0.02 15.70 -7.62
CA GLU A 9 0.38 16.46 -6.40
C GLU A 9 -0.06 15.76 -5.11
N THR A 10 -1.26 15.15 -5.13
CA THR A 10 -1.84 14.48 -3.96
C THR A 10 -2.26 13.03 -4.24
N MET A 11 -1.67 12.43 -5.28
CA MET A 11 -1.97 11.05 -5.67
C MET A 11 -1.41 10.07 -4.63
N THR A 12 -2.31 9.37 -3.96
CA THR A 12 -1.98 8.25 -3.09
C THR A 12 -2.45 6.94 -3.72
N MET A 13 -1.84 5.83 -3.33
CA MET A 13 -2.21 4.50 -3.84
C MET A 13 -3.71 4.18 -3.64
N PRO A 14 -4.35 4.48 -2.49
CA PRO A 14 -5.81 4.30 -2.33
C PRO A 14 -6.64 5.11 -3.33
N ILE A 15 -6.23 6.35 -3.62
CA ILE A 15 -6.93 7.22 -4.58
C ILE A 15 -6.79 6.67 -6.00
N ALA A 16 -5.61 6.17 -6.38
CA ALA A 16 -5.39 5.55 -7.69
C ALA A 16 -6.22 4.26 -7.87
N ILE A 17 -6.37 3.44 -6.82
CA ILE A 17 -7.24 2.25 -6.84
C ILE A 17 -8.70 2.66 -7.03
N TYR A 18 -9.17 3.69 -6.31
CA TYR A 18 -10.53 4.19 -6.42
C TYR A 18 -10.82 4.72 -7.84
N ASP A 19 -9.89 5.49 -8.41
CA ASP A 19 -10.01 6.01 -9.77
C ASP A 19 -10.01 4.89 -10.82
N ALA A 20 -9.14 3.89 -10.69
CA ALA A 20 -9.11 2.70 -11.54
C ALA A 20 -10.44 1.93 -11.53
N LEU A 21 -11.06 1.81 -10.35
CA LEU A 21 -12.35 1.16 -10.19
C LEU A 21 -13.47 1.98 -10.86
N LEU A 22 -13.48 3.30 -10.68
CA LEU A 22 -14.46 4.19 -11.34
C LEU A 22 -14.31 4.22 -12.86
N ALA A 23 -13.08 4.10 -13.35
CA ALA A 23 -12.78 3.97 -14.78
C ALA A 23 -13.19 2.61 -15.37
N GLY A 24 -13.71 1.69 -14.54
CA GLY A 24 -14.06 0.32 -14.95
C GLY A 24 -12.84 -0.57 -15.20
N ASN A 25 -11.63 -0.11 -14.86
CA ASN A 25 -10.39 -0.86 -15.02
C ASN A 25 -10.13 -1.72 -13.77
N SER A 26 -10.92 -2.77 -13.63
CA SER A 26 -10.83 -3.69 -12.49
C SER A 26 -9.49 -4.45 -12.45
N GLU A 27 -8.85 -4.69 -13.60
CA GLU A 27 -7.54 -5.34 -13.65
C GLU A 27 -6.47 -4.47 -12.98
N LEU A 28 -6.41 -3.18 -13.35
CA LEU A 28 -5.47 -2.23 -12.75
C LEU A 28 -5.75 -2.04 -11.25
N ALA A 29 -7.02 -1.94 -10.85
CA ALA A 29 -7.41 -1.85 -9.45
C ALA A 29 -6.92 -3.07 -8.65
N ASN A 30 -7.11 -4.28 -9.17
CA ASN A 30 -6.69 -5.53 -8.52
C ASN A 30 -5.17 -5.62 -8.37
N ILE A 31 -4.42 -5.24 -9.42
CA ILE A 31 -2.95 -5.22 -9.37
C ILE A 31 -2.46 -4.24 -8.30
N LEU A 32 -3.00 -3.03 -8.27
CA LEU A 32 -2.62 -2.02 -7.27
C LEU A 32 -2.94 -2.47 -5.84
N VAL A 33 -4.11 -3.07 -5.62
CA VAL A 33 -4.48 -3.65 -4.31
C VAL A 33 -3.51 -4.75 -3.91
N PHE A 34 -3.18 -5.66 -4.83
CA PHE A 34 -2.25 -6.75 -4.56
C PHE A 34 -0.86 -6.23 -4.14
N ILE A 35 -0.34 -5.24 -4.86
CA ILE A 35 0.93 -4.58 -4.52
C ILE A 35 0.85 -3.95 -3.12
N MET A 36 -0.22 -3.21 -2.82
CA MET A 36 -0.41 -2.57 -1.52
C MET A 36 -0.41 -3.57 -0.37
N THR A 37 -1.12 -4.68 -0.54
CA THR A 37 -1.17 -5.77 0.45
C THR A 37 0.19 -6.44 0.62
N ALA A 38 0.88 -6.75 -0.47
CA ALA A 38 2.21 -7.37 -0.43
C ALA A 38 3.22 -6.48 0.30
N VAL A 39 3.21 -5.16 0.03
CA VAL A 39 4.06 -4.17 0.71
C VAL A 39 3.73 -4.12 2.21
N SER A 40 2.45 -4.08 2.57
CA SER A 40 2.01 -4.03 3.97
C SER A 40 2.47 -5.26 4.76
N LEU A 41 2.27 -6.46 4.20
CA LEU A 41 2.73 -7.70 4.82
C LEU A 41 4.26 -7.76 4.92
N SER A 42 4.97 -7.34 3.88
CA SER A 42 6.44 -7.30 3.87
C SER A 42 6.98 -6.36 4.94
N LEU A 43 6.41 -5.16 5.07
CA LEU A 43 6.79 -4.20 6.10
C LEU A 43 6.54 -4.74 7.50
N LEU A 44 5.34 -5.28 7.77
CA LEU A 44 5.02 -5.89 9.05
C LEU A 44 5.98 -7.05 9.38
N TYR A 45 6.30 -7.89 8.39
CA TYR A 45 7.26 -8.99 8.55
C TYR A 45 8.66 -8.48 8.90
N ILE A 46 9.15 -7.46 8.18
CA ILE A 46 10.46 -6.86 8.43
C ILE A 46 10.51 -6.23 9.82
N ILE A 47 9.50 -5.44 10.20
CA ILE A 47 9.41 -4.82 11.52
C ILE A 47 9.41 -5.88 12.61
N ASN A 48 8.57 -6.91 12.50
CA ASN A 48 8.53 -8.00 13.48
C ASN A 48 9.86 -8.76 13.57
N ARG A 49 10.55 -8.94 12.43
CA ARG A 49 11.86 -9.58 12.39
C ARG A 49 12.93 -8.73 13.06
N LEU A 50 12.93 -7.42 12.83
CA LEU A 50 13.85 -6.47 13.46
C LEU A 50 13.58 -6.36 14.96
N GLU A 51 12.33 -6.27 15.38
CA GLU A 51 11.93 -6.24 16.78
C GLU A 51 12.47 -7.48 17.52
N LYS A 52 12.30 -8.68 16.97
CA LYS A 52 12.87 -9.93 17.52
C LYS A 52 14.39 -9.95 17.58
N ARG A 53 15.09 -9.21 16.71
CA ARG A 53 16.55 -9.08 16.75
C ARG A 53 16.98 -8.11 17.84
N ILE A 54 16.25 -7.01 18.02
CA ILE A 54 16.54 -5.94 18.99
C ILE A 54 16.21 -6.38 20.41
N THR A 55 15.10 -7.09 20.63
CA THR A 55 14.75 -7.64 21.97
C THR A 55 15.64 -8.78 22.41
N LYS A 56 16.44 -9.37 21.51
CA LYS A 56 17.50 -10.31 21.84
C LYS A 56 18.81 -9.55 22.16
N GLY A 57 18.75 -8.63 23.11
CA GLY A 57 19.94 -8.03 23.73
C GLY A 57 20.73 -9.09 24.52
N PRO A 58 22.06 -8.94 24.70
CA PRO A 58 22.87 -9.93 25.38
C PRO A 58 22.41 -10.04 26.84
N GLY A 59 21.83 -11.18 27.18
CA GLY A 59 21.70 -11.59 28.58
C GLY A 59 23.07 -11.94 29.16
#